data_AF-A0A9P6H7Y5-F1
#
_entry.id   AF-A0A9P6H7Y5-F1
#
_cell.length_a   1.000
_cell.length_b   1.000
_cell.length_c   1.000
_cell.angle_alpha   90.00
_cell.angle_beta   90.00
_cell.angle_gamma   90.00
#
_symmetry.space_group_name_H-M   'P 1'
#
loop_
_entity.id
_entity.type
_entity.pdbx_description
1 polymer ?
#
loop_
_entity_poly.entity_id
_entity_poly.type
_entity_poly.pdbx_seq_one_letter_code
_entity_poly.pdbx_strand_id
1 'polypeptide(L)'
;MDPEYANKKIADLSEEELIRLGFLGEGVAPGIQDLIKKVKANPENLGSVTCFMADCLVRAYQAKPTAQDGTKLPTSPTSPTPPTLSDAETLWSELSSNSDALTVVAPDMVSKYEMQFYYHGVGDLQLMWRSDLETNPFPIPAPGTRFFKIPTKTVHGVFNTPLNAVWDNVAPLIIASMKASGLQCSALTTARFSTVEDGKEPTLGPVVIWIAVRPNTAKPRDVCDATPDILQILAKFNITDIVIEWYEGLVVRLNSNAKFGLNIPFNTIVTLI
;
A
#
# COMPACT_ATOMS: atom_id res chain seq x y z
N MET A 1 -26.05 -5.36 23.86
CA MET A 1 -26.10 -3.91 24.12
C MET A 1 -27.46 -3.35 23.72
N ASP A 2 -27.99 -2.42 24.52
CA ASP A 2 -29.20 -1.65 24.24
C ASP A 2 -28.99 -0.72 23.02
N PRO A 3 -29.87 -0.72 22.00
CA PRO A 3 -29.78 0.16 20.83
C PRO A 3 -29.66 1.65 21.17
N GLU A 4 -30.26 2.12 22.26
CA GLU A 4 -30.21 3.53 22.67
C GLU A 4 -28.80 3.98 23.09
N TYR A 5 -27.95 3.03 23.50
CA TYR A 5 -26.58 3.31 23.90
C TYR A 5 -25.56 3.10 22.78
N ALA A 6 -25.90 2.36 21.72
CA ALA A 6 -24.96 1.97 20.67
C ALA A 6 -24.19 3.16 20.06
N ASN A 7 -24.89 4.28 19.83
CA ASN A 7 -24.31 5.48 19.21
C ASN A 7 -23.79 6.52 20.22
N LYS A 8 -23.96 6.30 21.54
CA LYS A 8 -23.44 7.22 22.55
C LYS A 8 -21.91 7.13 22.58
N LYS A 9 -21.26 8.27 22.72
CA LYS A 9 -19.80 8.37 22.82
C LYS A 9 -19.35 7.96 24.22
N ILE A 10 -18.30 7.17 24.30
CA ILE A 10 -17.68 6.74 25.57
C ILE A 10 -17.20 7.94 26.39
N ALA A 11 -16.71 8.99 25.72
CA ALA A 11 -16.25 10.23 26.37
C ALA A 11 -17.37 10.96 27.12
N ASP A 12 -18.63 10.78 26.70
CA ASP A 12 -19.79 11.47 27.25
C ASP A 12 -20.46 10.67 28.39
N LEU A 13 -19.99 9.45 28.67
CA LEU A 13 -20.58 8.57 29.68
C LEU A 13 -19.95 8.73 31.07
N SER A 14 -20.80 8.68 32.10
CA SER A 14 -20.36 8.62 33.48
C SER A 14 -19.64 7.30 33.78
N GLU A 15 -18.85 7.25 34.86
CA GLU A 15 -18.17 6.02 35.25
C GLU A 15 -19.16 4.91 35.64
N GLU A 16 -20.25 5.28 36.29
CA GLU A 16 -21.36 4.39 36.66
C GLU A 16 -22.05 3.81 35.43
N GLU A 17 -22.24 4.61 34.38
CA GLU A 17 -22.78 4.13 33.11
C GLU A 17 -21.83 3.13 32.43
N LEU A 18 -20.53 3.39 32.46
CA LEU A 18 -19.51 2.50 31.88
C LEU A 18 -19.39 1.19 32.65
N ILE A 19 -19.53 1.21 33.98
CA ILE A 19 -19.60 0.00 34.81
C ILE A 19 -20.87 -0.79 34.49
N ARG A 20 -22.03 -0.11 34.44
CA ARG A 20 -23.32 -0.74 34.11
C ARG A 20 -23.31 -1.40 32.72
N LEU A 21 -22.61 -0.80 31.77
CA LEU A 21 -22.46 -1.32 30.41
C LEU A 21 -21.36 -2.41 30.29
N GLY A 22 -20.64 -2.71 31.38
CA GLY A 22 -19.61 -3.75 31.40
C GLY A 22 -18.28 -3.35 30.75
N PHE A 23 -18.00 -2.05 30.62
CA PHE A 23 -16.75 -1.52 30.09
C PHE A 23 -15.71 -1.18 31.17
N LEU A 24 -16.15 -1.09 32.43
CA LEU A 24 -15.31 -0.91 33.60
C LEU A 24 -15.77 -1.86 34.71
N GLY A 25 -14.86 -2.20 35.61
CA GLY A 25 -15.13 -3.09 36.75
C GLY A 25 -14.31 -4.38 36.74
N GLU A 26 -14.55 -5.19 37.75
CA GLU A 26 -13.84 -6.44 37.99
C GLU A 26 -14.24 -7.49 36.93
N GLY A 27 -13.24 -8.12 36.29
CA GLY A 27 -13.46 -9.09 35.22
C GLY A 27 -13.54 -8.52 33.80
N VAL A 28 -13.46 -7.20 33.64
CA VAL A 28 -13.31 -6.58 32.31
C VAL A 28 -11.89 -6.75 31.80
N ALA A 29 -11.72 -7.13 30.53
CA ALA A 29 -10.40 -7.33 29.93
C ALA A 29 -9.53 -6.06 30.03
N PRO A 30 -8.23 -6.17 30.38
CA PRO A 30 -7.35 -5.02 30.57
C PRO A 30 -7.31 -4.06 29.37
N GLY A 31 -7.35 -4.59 28.15
CA GLY A 31 -7.36 -3.79 26.93
C GLY A 31 -8.62 -2.92 26.76
N ILE A 32 -9.75 -3.33 27.33
CA ILE A 32 -10.97 -2.51 27.34
C ILE A 32 -10.81 -1.37 28.35
N GLN A 33 -10.29 -1.66 29.55
CA GLN A 33 -10.05 -0.63 30.57
C GLN A 33 -9.06 0.45 30.06
N ASP A 34 -7.99 0.02 29.39
CA ASP A 34 -7.02 0.92 28.77
C ASP A 34 -7.64 1.80 27.67
N LEU A 35 -8.51 1.23 26.83
CA LEU A 35 -9.25 1.99 25.82
C LEU A 35 -10.11 3.08 26.47
N ILE A 36 -10.92 2.73 27.47
CA ILE A 36 -11.80 3.68 28.17
C ILE A 36 -10.97 4.79 28.82
N LYS A 37 -9.85 4.44 29.47
CA LYS A 37 -8.94 5.40 30.10
C LYS A 37 -8.33 6.37 29.07
N LYS A 38 -7.87 5.87 27.92
CA LYS A 38 -7.30 6.71 26.85
C LYS A 38 -8.35 7.63 26.22
N VAL A 39 -9.57 7.13 25.99
CA VAL A 39 -10.67 7.95 25.45
C VAL A 39 -11.03 9.09 26.41
N LYS A 40 -11.14 8.80 27.72
CA LYS A 40 -11.42 9.84 28.74
C LYS A 40 -10.27 10.83 28.92
N ALA A 41 -9.02 10.39 28.79
CA ALA A 41 -7.86 11.27 28.90
C ALA A 41 -7.65 12.18 27.68
N ASN A 42 -8.17 11.80 26.51
CA ASN A 42 -7.96 12.55 25.26
C ASN A 42 -9.23 12.60 24.39
N PRO A 43 -10.29 13.30 24.84
CA PRO A 43 -11.56 13.37 24.13
C PRO A 43 -11.47 14.14 22.80
N GLU A 44 -10.50 15.04 22.63
CA GLU A 44 -10.32 15.79 21.37
C GLU A 44 -9.94 14.86 20.20
N ASN A 45 -9.10 13.85 20.47
CA ASN A 45 -8.65 12.90 19.45
C ASN A 45 -9.50 11.62 19.41
N LEU A 46 -10.04 11.19 20.55
CA LEU A 46 -10.71 9.90 20.72
C LEU A 46 -12.21 10.00 21.09
N GLY A 47 -12.77 11.20 21.17
CA GLY A 47 -14.16 11.43 21.59
C GLY A 47 -15.24 10.92 20.63
N SER A 48 -14.87 10.36 19.48
CA SER A 48 -15.81 9.70 18.58
C SER A 48 -16.00 8.21 18.87
N VAL A 49 -15.25 7.62 19.81
CA VAL A 49 -15.39 6.20 20.16
C VAL A 49 -16.77 5.99 20.78
N THR A 50 -17.59 5.15 20.17
CA THR A 50 -18.96 4.87 20.64
C THR A 50 -19.03 3.60 21.48
N CYS A 51 -20.13 3.44 22.21
CA CYS A 51 -20.42 2.23 22.97
C CYS A 51 -20.47 0.98 22.09
N PHE A 52 -20.98 1.11 20.86
CA PHE A 52 -20.96 0.00 19.90
C PHE A 52 -19.53 -0.47 19.57
N MET A 53 -18.60 0.46 19.35
CA MET A 53 -17.20 0.12 19.07
C MET A 53 -16.54 -0.59 20.27
N ALA A 54 -16.83 -0.12 21.50
CA ALA A 54 -16.34 -0.76 22.72
C ALA A 54 -16.97 -2.16 22.94
N ASP A 55 -18.27 -2.32 22.69
CA ASP A 55 -18.99 -3.60 22.82
C ASP A 55 -18.47 -4.64 21.82
N CYS A 56 -18.19 -4.24 20.58
CA CYS A 56 -17.56 -5.10 19.58
C CYS A 56 -16.20 -5.63 20.07
N LEU A 57 -15.40 -4.78 20.72
CA LEU A 57 -14.11 -5.17 21.25
C LEU A 57 -14.26 -6.12 22.46
N VAL A 58 -15.22 -5.87 23.35
CA VAL A 58 -15.55 -6.78 24.47
C VAL A 58 -15.90 -8.17 23.95
N ARG A 59 -16.77 -8.26 22.93
CA ARG A 59 -17.14 -9.54 22.31
C ARG A 59 -15.94 -10.24 21.68
N ALA A 60 -15.02 -9.50 21.07
CA ALA A 60 -13.81 -10.06 20.50
C ALA A 60 -12.88 -10.68 21.57
N TYR A 61 -12.80 -10.06 22.76
CA TYR A 61 -12.06 -10.63 23.89
C TYR A 61 -12.74 -11.90 24.46
N GLN A 62 -14.07 -11.95 24.47
CA GLN A 62 -14.83 -13.10 24.95
C GLN A 62 -14.86 -14.28 23.96
N ALA A 63 -14.69 -14.03 22.66
CA ALA A 63 -14.72 -15.05 21.61
C ALA A 63 -13.41 -15.86 21.47
N LYS A 64 -12.34 -15.53 22.22
CA LYS A 64 -11.13 -16.36 22.26
C LYS A 64 -11.38 -17.58 23.16
N PRO A 65 -11.34 -18.82 22.64
CA PRO A 65 -11.42 -19.99 23.49
C PRO A 65 -10.10 -20.17 24.26
N THR A 66 -10.19 -20.28 25.58
CA THR A 66 -9.18 -20.96 26.38
C THR A 66 -9.08 -22.39 25.85
N ALA A 67 -7.89 -22.78 25.38
CA ALA A 67 -7.64 -24.11 24.87
C ALA A 67 -7.81 -25.15 25.98
N GLN A 68 -8.91 -25.91 25.98
CA GLN A 68 -8.94 -27.30 26.45
C GLN A 68 -10.03 -28.13 25.77
N ASP A 69 -9.55 -29.29 25.32
CA ASP A 69 -10.20 -30.59 25.17
C ASP A 69 -11.21 -30.86 24.03
N GLY A 70 -10.96 -31.97 23.34
CA GLY A 70 -11.65 -32.37 22.12
C GLY A 70 -12.83 -33.30 22.36
N THR A 71 -13.87 -33.21 21.53
CA THR A 71 -14.75 -34.32 21.08
C THR A 71 -15.53 -33.87 19.82
N LYS A 72 -15.85 -34.82 18.94
CA LYS A 72 -16.33 -34.70 17.54
C LYS A 72 -17.83 -34.34 17.32
N LEU A 73 -18.08 -33.57 16.24
CA LEU A 73 -19.22 -33.48 15.27
C LEU A 73 -20.64 -33.01 15.71
N PRO A 74 -21.54 -32.51 14.81
CA PRO A 74 -21.44 -32.23 13.36
C PRO A 74 -21.84 -30.80 12.89
N THR A 75 -21.62 -30.57 11.59
CA THR A 75 -21.69 -29.37 10.71
C THR A 75 -22.97 -28.52 10.66
N SER A 76 -22.83 -27.17 10.64
CA SER A 76 -23.55 -26.21 9.76
C SER A 76 -23.01 -24.76 9.89
N PRO A 77 -23.35 -23.81 8.99
CA PRO A 77 -22.43 -23.15 8.06
C PRO A 77 -21.56 -22.05 8.68
N THR A 78 -20.31 -22.01 8.23
CA THR A 78 -19.29 -21.02 8.54
C THR A 78 -19.74 -19.61 8.11
N SER A 79 -20.08 -18.76 9.08
CA SER A 79 -19.96 -17.31 8.90
C SER A 79 -18.50 -16.90 9.02
N PRO A 80 -18.05 -15.90 8.23
CA PRO A 80 -16.64 -15.72 7.94
C PRO A 80 -15.89 -15.25 9.20
N THR A 81 -14.69 -15.80 9.37
CA THR A 81 -13.65 -15.28 10.24
C THR A 81 -13.54 -13.76 10.07
N PRO A 82 -13.46 -12.96 11.16
CA PRO A 82 -13.12 -11.55 11.05
C PRO A 82 -11.81 -11.40 10.27
N PRO A 83 -11.68 -10.41 9.38
CA PRO A 83 -10.45 -10.26 8.62
C PRO A 83 -9.32 -10.03 9.62
N THR A 84 -8.29 -10.87 9.53
CA THR A 84 -6.95 -10.52 9.98
C THR A 84 -6.65 -9.14 9.38
N LEU A 85 -6.41 -8.13 10.22
CA LEU A 85 -5.89 -6.82 9.77
C LEU A 85 -4.76 -7.11 8.79
N SER A 86 -4.87 -6.56 7.58
CA SER A 86 -3.84 -6.78 6.56
C SER A 86 -2.52 -6.19 7.05
N ASP A 87 -1.38 -6.78 6.70
CA ASP A 87 -0.06 -6.23 7.00
C ASP A 87 0.06 -4.76 6.53
N ALA A 88 -0.64 -4.42 5.44
CA ALA A 88 -0.76 -3.06 4.93
C ALA A 88 -1.46 -2.09 5.91
N GLU A 89 -2.47 -2.53 6.65
CA GLU A 89 -3.20 -1.69 7.63
C GLU A 89 -2.36 -1.44 8.89
N THR A 90 -1.51 -2.40 9.26
CA THR A 90 -0.54 -2.26 10.35
C THR A 90 0.56 -1.27 9.97
N LEU A 91 1.19 -1.45 8.81
CA LEU A 91 2.21 -0.53 8.28
C LEU A 91 1.65 0.88 8.06
N TRP A 92 0.40 1.00 7.63
CA TRP A 92 -0.30 2.28 7.52
C TRP A 92 -0.40 2.97 8.88
N SER A 93 -0.80 2.24 9.92
CA SER A 93 -0.98 2.81 11.26
C SER A 93 0.34 3.33 11.83
N GLU A 94 1.44 2.65 11.54
CA GLU A 94 2.79 3.07 11.93
C GLU A 94 3.25 4.33 11.16
N LEU A 95 3.12 4.32 9.83
CA LEU A 95 3.61 5.42 8.99
C LEU A 95 2.73 6.67 9.07
N SER A 96 1.41 6.52 9.19
CA SER A 96 0.48 7.65 9.36
C SER A 96 0.67 8.41 10.67
N SER A 97 1.22 7.75 11.70
CA SER A 97 1.56 8.36 12.97
C SER A 97 2.89 9.10 12.95
N ASN A 98 3.70 8.94 11.89
CA ASN A 98 5.02 9.55 11.74
C ASN A 98 4.97 10.65 10.67
N SER A 99 4.99 11.92 11.10
CA SER A 99 4.95 13.06 10.17
C SER A 99 6.10 13.07 9.17
N ASP A 100 7.28 12.54 9.53
CA ASP A 100 8.44 12.47 8.63
C ASP A 100 8.30 11.38 7.57
N ALA A 101 7.39 10.41 7.78
CA ALA A 101 7.11 9.39 6.78
C ALA A 101 6.25 9.91 5.62
N LEU A 102 5.50 11.00 5.85
CA LEU A 102 4.60 11.61 4.87
C LEU A 102 5.27 12.73 4.05
N THR A 103 6.46 13.17 4.44
CA THR A 103 7.24 14.19 3.73
C THR A 103 8.48 13.58 3.08
N VAL A 104 9.02 14.25 2.07
CA VAL A 104 10.29 13.86 1.47
C VAL A 104 11.41 14.36 2.37
N VAL A 105 12.23 13.44 2.88
CA VAL A 105 13.37 13.75 3.75
C VAL A 105 14.64 13.28 3.06
N ALA A 106 15.63 14.16 2.91
CA ALA A 106 16.91 13.80 2.30
C ALA A 106 17.56 12.62 3.07
N PRO A 107 18.16 11.62 2.39
CA PRO A 107 18.51 11.58 0.96
C PRO A 107 17.44 11.00 0.03
N ASP A 108 16.26 10.66 0.56
CA ASP A 108 15.18 10.06 -0.22
C ASP A 108 14.59 11.07 -1.22
N MET A 109 14.08 10.57 -2.34
CA MET A 109 13.47 11.40 -3.39
C MET A 109 11.94 11.33 -3.38
N VAL A 110 11.39 10.40 -2.62
CA VAL A 110 9.95 10.20 -2.39
C VAL A 110 9.74 10.01 -0.89
N SER A 111 8.53 10.26 -0.40
CA SER A 111 8.21 10.03 1.01
C SER A 111 8.28 8.53 1.32
N LYS A 112 8.58 8.15 2.58
CA LYS A 112 8.58 6.73 2.98
C LYS A 112 7.21 6.09 2.78
N TYR A 113 6.16 6.88 3.01
CA TYR A 113 4.79 6.49 2.76
C TYR A 113 4.55 6.16 1.28
N GLU A 114 4.94 7.05 0.36
CA GLU A 114 4.82 6.81 -1.07
C GLU A 114 5.68 5.62 -1.50
N MET A 115 6.93 5.53 -1.06
CA MET A 115 7.83 4.39 -1.35
C MET A 115 7.17 3.03 -1.06
N GLN A 116 6.48 2.91 0.08
CA GLN A 116 5.88 1.66 0.53
C GLN A 116 4.51 1.38 -0.10
N PHE A 117 3.72 2.41 -0.38
CA PHE A 117 2.32 2.25 -0.77
C PHE A 117 2.01 2.59 -2.23
N TYR A 118 2.97 3.12 -2.99
CA TYR A 118 2.73 3.48 -4.39
C TYR A 118 2.19 2.31 -5.21
N TYR A 119 2.73 1.10 -5.02
CA TYR A 119 2.31 -0.12 -5.72
C TYR A 119 1.29 -0.97 -4.97
N HIS A 120 0.60 -0.41 -3.98
CA HIS A 120 -0.42 -1.14 -3.23
C HIS A 120 -1.43 -1.83 -4.17
N GLY A 121 -1.61 -3.15 -4.03
CA GLY A 121 -2.44 -3.98 -4.92
C GLY A 121 -1.70 -4.74 -6.02
N VAL A 122 -0.46 -4.37 -6.34
CA VAL A 122 0.38 -5.02 -7.37
C VAL A 122 1.33 -6.06 -6.78
N GLY A 123 1.73 -5.87 -5.52
CA GLY A 123 2.65 -6.73 -4.79
C GLY A 123 3.46 -5.93 -3.78
N ASP A 124 4.43 -6.58 -3.14
CA ASP A 124 5.38 -5.92 -2.23
C ASP A 124 6.54 -5.36 -3.04
N LEU A 125 6.31 -4.20 -3.66
CA LEU A 125 7.29 -3.48 -4.48
C LEU A 125 7.52 -2.09 -3.90
N GLN A 126 8.79 -1.69 -3.82
CA GLN A 126 9.16 -0.39 -3.27
C GLN A 126 9.53 0.58 -4.40
N LEU A 127 8.81 1.69 -4.46
CA LEU A 127 9.09 2.76 -5.41
C LEU A 127 10.39 3.46 -5.01
N MET A 128 11.33 3.58 -5.95
CA MET A 128 12.54 4.38 -5.75
C MET A 128 12.34 5.82 -6.23
N TRP A 129 11.77 6.00 -7.43
CA TRP A 129 11.56 7.30 -8.04
C TRP A 129 10.60 7.22 -9.23
N ARG A 130 9.94 8.33 -9.58
CA ARG A 130 9.11 8.46 -10.77
C ARG A 130 9.18 9.86 -11.39
N SER A 131 9.05 9.94 -12.71
CA SER A 131 9.26 11.18 -13.47
C SER A 131 8.12 12.18 -13.40
N ASP A 132 6.92 11.76 -13.00
CA ASP A 132 5.72 12.59 -12.88
C ASP A 132 5.45 13.05 -11.44
N LEU A 133 6.47 13.00 -10.57
CA LEU A 133 6.34 13.31 -9.14
C LEU A 133 5.71 14.68 -8.88
N GLU A 134 6.10 15.70 -9.65
CA GLU A 134 5.61 17.08 -9.50
C GLU A 134 4.21 17.31 -10.09
N THR A 135 3.87 16.63 -11.19
CA THR A 135 2.61 16.83 -11.91
C THR A 135 1.49 15.92 -11.43
N ASN A 136 1.84 14.84 -10.74
CA ASN A 136 0.92 13.81 -10.26
C ASN A 136 1.28 13.40 -8.83
N PRO A 137 0.98 14.20 -7.81
CA PRO A 137 1.36 13.90 -6.42
C PRO A 137 0.62 12.64 -5.91
N PHE A 138 1.31 11.82 -5.12
CA PHE A 138 0.67 10.67 -4.46
C PHE A 138 -0.23 11.16 -3.32
N PRO A 139 -1.47 10.62 -3.18
CA PRO A 139 -2.41 11.13 -2.20
C PRO A 139 -1.92 10.86 -0.78
N ILE A 140 -1.67 11.93 -0.05
CA ILE A 140 -1.30 11.92 1.37
C ILE A 140 -2.56 12.23 2.19
N PRO A 141 -2.88 11.44 3.23
CA PRO A 141 -3.98 11.76 4.13
C PRO A 141 -3.80 13.12 4.81
N ALA A 142 -4.88 13.89 4.94
CA ALA A 142 -4.85 15.03 5.84
C ALA A 142 -4.74 14.54 7.30
N PRO A 143 -4.00 15.22 8.18
CA PRO A 143 -3.95 14.88 9.61
C PRO A 143 -5.35 14.71 10.21
N GLY A 144 -5.57 13.60 10.93
CA GLY A 144 -6.87 13.29 11.53
C GLY A 144 -7.89 12.61 10.61
N THR A 145 -7.55 12.33 9.35
CA THR A 145 -8.43 11.56 8.44
C THR A 145 -8.63 10.14 8.96
N ARG A 146 -9.89 9.79 9.25
CA ARG A 146 -10.27 8.43 9.66
C ARG A 146 -10.55 7.58 8.42
N PHE A 147 -10.13 6.31 8.45
CA PHE A 147 -10.42 5.32 7.39
C PHE A 147 -9.93 5.71 5.99
N PHE A 148 -8.84 6.46 5.89
CA PHE A 148 -8.21 6.69 4.59
C PHE A 148 -7.83 5.35 3.96
N LYS A 149 -8.33 5.09 2.74
CA LYS A 149 -7.97 3.90 1.98
C LYS A 149 -6.88 4.25 1.00
N ILE A 150 -5.77 3.55 1.11
CA ILE A 150 -4.67 3.63 0.16
C ILE A 150 -5.19 3.23 -1.22
N PRO A 151 -4.93 4.04 -2.27
CA PRO A 151 -5.34 3.68 -3.62
C PRO A 151 -4.79 2.31 -4.02
N THR A 152 -5.62 1.50 -4.67
CA THR A 152 -5.22 0.15 -5.12
C THR A 152 -4.90 0.20 -6.61
N LYS A 153 -3.67 -0.18 -6.97
CA LYS A 153 -3.21 -0.30 -8.35
C LYS A 153 -3.45 -1.71 -8.89
N THR A 154 -3.73 -1.79 -10.17
CA THR A 154 -3.71 -3.03 -10.95
C THR A 154 -2.85 -2.81 -12.19
N VAL A 155 -1.98 -3.78 -12.49
CA VAL A 155 -1.09 -3.71 -13.66
C VAL A 155 -1.83 -4.15 -14.91
N HIS A 156 -1.64 -3.40 -15.98
CA HIS A 156 -2.11 -3.69 -17.31
C HIS A 156 -0.95 -3.68 -18.30
N GLY A 157 -1.04 -4.52 -19.32
CA GLY A 157 -0.09 -4.48 -20.42
C GLY A 157 -0.29 -3.25 -21.31
N VAL A 158 0.79 -2.85 -22.01
CA VAL A 158 0.76 -1.75 -22.97
C VAL A 158 0.60 -2.30 -24.38
N PHE A 159 -0.54 -2.02 -25.00
CA PHE A 159 -0.86 -2.49 -26.36
C PHE A 159 -1.29 -1.32 -27.24
N ASN A 160 -1.04 -1.44 -28.55
CA ASN A 160 -1.51 -0.48 -29.57
C ASN A 160 -1.07 0.98 -29.31
N THR A 161 0.13 1.19 -28.79
CA THR A 161 0.72 2.53 -28.59
C THR A 161 1.87 2.78 -29.56
N PRO A 162 2.21 4.04 -29.86
CA PRO A 162 3.40 4.38 -30.66
C PRO A 162 4.70 3.77 -30.11
N LEU A 163 4.79 3.61 -28.78
CA LEU A 163 5.92 2.95 -28.14
C LEU A 163 6.11 1.50 -28.62
N ASN A 164 5.03 0.74 -28.82
CA ASN A 164 5.11 -0.66 -29.26
C ASN A 164 5.81 -0.78 -30.62
N ALA A 165 5.62 0.19 -31.53
CA ALA A 165 6.20 0.16 -32.87
C ALA A 165 7.72 0.44 -32.88
N VAL A 166 8.23 1.10 -31.85
CA VAL A 166 9.65 1.50 -31.75
C VAL A 166 10.40 0.78 -30.64
N TRP A 167 9.73 -0.06 -29.84
CA TRP A 167 10.28 -0.67 -28.62
C TRP A 167 11.58 -1.44 -28.87
N ASP A 168 11.64 -2.21 -29.96
CA ASP A 168 12.84 -3.01 -30.30
C ASP A 168 14.08 -2.15 -30.58
N ASN A 169 13.89 -0.88 -30.94
CA ASN A 169 14.97 0.08 -31.16
C ASN A 169 15.27 0.92 -29.90
N VAL A 170 14.24 1.27 -29.14
CA VAL A 170 14.33 2.12 -27.96
C VAL A 170 14.89 1.38 -26.75
N ALA A 171 14.39 0.17 -26.46
CA ALA A 171 14.74 -0.56 -25.26
C ALA A 171 16.26 -0.85 -25.15
N PRO A 172 16.98 -1.25 -26.21
CA PRO A 172 18.43 -1.41 -26.16
C PRO A 172 19.19 -0.12 -25.83
N LEU A 173 18.70 1.03 -26.31
CA LEU A 173 19.30 2.34 -26.03
C LEU A 173 19.10 2.74 -24.56
N ILE A 174 17.92 2.48 -24.00
CA ILE A 174 17.64 2.68 -22.57
C ILE A 174 18.56 1.80 -21.73
N ILE A 175 18.69 0.51 -22.06
CA ILE A 175 19.61 -0.41 -21.37
C ILE A 175 21.06 0.09 -21.45
N ALA A 176 21.50 0.55 -22.61
CA ALA A 176 22.85 1.10 -22.79
C ALA A 176 23.08 2.36 -21.94
N SER A 177 22.10 3.27 -21.89
CA SER A 177 22.15 4.47 -21.04
C SER A 177 22.24 4.10 -19.56
N MET A 178 21.39 3.19 -19.07
CA MET A 178 21.45 2.71 -17.68
C MET A 178 22.81 2.09 -17.33
N LYS A 179 23.38 1.28 -18.23
CA LYS A 179 24.71 0.69 -18.04
C LYS A 179 25.81 1.75 -17.99
N ALA A 180 25.73 2.77 -18.84
CA ALA A 180 26.70 3.88 -18.83
C ALA A 180 26.64 4.66 -17.51
N SER A 181 25.47 4.76 -16.89
CA SER A 181 25.27 5.35 -15.56
C SER A 181 25.56 4.40 -14.40
N GLY A 182 26.06 3.19 -14.66
CA GLY A 182 26.41 2.20 -13.63
C GLY A 182 25.23 1.50 -12.96
N LEU A 183 24.00 1.65 -13.50
CA LEU A 183 22.80 1.06 -12.92
C LEU A 183 22.65 -0.42 -13.31
N GLN A 184 22.42 -1.27 -12.30
CA GLN A 184 22.18 -2.70 -12.49
C GLN A 184 20.67 -2.99 -12.57
N CYS A 185 20.12 -2.91 -13.78
CA CYS A 185 18.72 -3.21 -14.03
C CYS A 185 18.44 -4.72 -14.00
N SER A 186 17.40 -5.13 -13.27
CA SER A 186 16.88 -6.50 -13.26
C SER A 186 15.81 -6.72 -14.35
N ALA A 187 15.00 -5.69 -14.65
CA ALA A 187 13.90 -5.76 -15.61
C ALA A 187 13.64 -4.41 -16.27
N LEU A 188 13.43 -4.42 -17.58
CA LEU A 188 12.88 -3.29 -18.33
C LEU A 188 11.56 -3.73 -18.96
N THR A 189 10.45 -3.14 -18.51
CA THR A 189 9.10 -3.49 -18.95
C THR A 189 8.27 -2.26 -19.27
N THR A 190 7.15 -2.46 -19.96
CA THR A 190 6.13 -1.42 -20.17
C THR A 190 4.84 -1.81 -19.47
N ALA A 191 4.22 -0.86 -18.78
CA ALA A 191 2.99 -1.09 -18.02
C ALA A 191 2.03 0.09 -18.14
N ARG A 192 0.78 -0.15 -17.81
CA ARG A 192 -0.16 0.88 -17.34
C ARG A 192 -0.69 0.44 -15.99
N PHE A 193 -1.01 1.40 -15.14
CA PHE A 193 -1.66 1.11 -13.87
C PHE A 193 -3.07 1.69 -13.89
N SER A 194 -4.07 0.88 -13.55
CA SER A 194 -5.36 1.43 -13.14
C SER A 194 -5.32 1.65 -11.64
N THR A 195 -5.72 2.82 -11.17
CA THR A 195 -5.81 3.15 -9.75
C THR A 195 -7.28 3.20 -9.35
N VAL A 196 -7.64 2.47 -8.29
CA VAL A 196 -8.95 2.52 -7.65
C VAL A 196 -8.80 3.26 -6.34
N GLU A 197 -9.50 4.39 -6.23
CA GLU A 197 -9.64 5.15 -4.99
C GLU A 197 -10.99 4.86 -4.33
N ASP A 198 -11.13 5.16 -3.03
CA ASP A 198 -12.36 4.84 -2.31
C ASP A 198 -13.57 5.56 -2.92
N GLY A 199 -14.60 4.77 -3.25
CA GLY A 199 -15.84 5.26 -3.86
C GLY A 199 -15.69 5.81 -5.28
N LYS A 200 -14.56 5.58 -5.96
CA LYS A 200 -14.32 6.03 -7.34
C LYS A 200 -14.11 4.86 -8.30
N GLU A 201 -14.50 5.09 -9.55
CA GLU A 201 -14.21 4.15 -10.64
C GLU A 201 -12.71 4.07 -10.93
N PRO A 202 -12.21 2.92 -11.43
CA PRO A 202 -10.80 2.77 -11.80
C PRO A 202 -10.37 3.80 -12.83
N THR A 203 -9.32 4.55 -12.53
CA THR A 203 -8.71 5.50 -13.46
C THR A 203 -7.47 4.88 -14.08
N LEU A 204 -7.42 4.79 -15.41
CA LEU A 204 -6.26 4.25 -16.13
C LEU A 204 -5.19 5.34 -16.29
N GLY A 205 -4.00 5.08 -15.76
CA GLY A 205 -2.85 5.97 -15.84
C GLY A 205 -2.15 5.98 -17.21
N PRO A 206 -1.10 6.80 -17.34
CA PRO A 206 -0.31 6.91 -18.56
C PRO A 206 0.47 5.62 -18.85
N VAL A 207 1.11 5.57 -20.03
CA VAL A 207 2.09 4.52 -20.33
C VAL A 207 3.32 4.72 -19.45
N VAL A 208 3.74 3.65 -18.79
CA VAL A 208 4.89 3.63 -17.89
C VAL A 208 5.98 2.75 -18.49
N ILE A 209 7.21 3.24 -18.52
CA ILE A 209 8.39 2.38 -18.58
C ILE A 209 8.75 2.03 -17.14
N TRP A 210 8.56 0.76 -16.81
CA TRP A 210 8.62 0.25 -15.46
C TRP A 210 9.91 -0.55 -15.28
N ILE A 211 10.84 0.00 -14.50
CA ILE A 211 12.23 -0.44 -14.42
C ILE A 211 12.52 -0.99 -13.04
N ALA A 212 12.88 -2.27 -12.99
CA ALA A 212 13.38 -2.90 -11.76
C ALA A 212 14.89 -2.71 -11.67
N VAL A 213 15.36 -2.18 -10.54
CA VAL A 213 16.79 -2.15 -10.20
C VAL A 213 17.11 -3.26 -9.22
N ARG A 214 18.29 -3.86 -9.36
CA ARG A 214 18.75 -4.90 -8.45
C ARG A 214 18.83 -4.32 -7.02
N PRO A 215 18.33 -5.06 -6.01
CA PRO A 215 18.33 -4.56 -4.66
C PRO A 215 19.71 -4.18 -4.15
N ASN A 216 19.77 -3.10 -3.39
CA ASN A 216 20.98 -2.54 -2.78
C ASN A 216 22.09 -2.14 -3.79
N THR A 217 21.77 -1.92 -5.07
CA THR A 217 22.77 -1.54 -6.09
C THR A 217 22.68 -0.08 -6.55
N ALA A 218 21.59 0.61 -6.27
CA ALA A 218 21.41 2.02 -6.62
C ALA A 218 20.64 2.74 -5.50
N LYS A 219 20.84 4.05 -5.40
CA LYS A 219 20.05 4.93 -4.54
C LYS A 219 18.96 5.64 -5.37
N PRO A 220 17.88 6.13 -4.74
CA PRO A 220 16.86 6.96 -5.40
C PRO A 220 17.45 8.12 -6.22
N ARG A 221 18.53 8.73 -5.75
CA ARG A 221 19.24 9.80 -6.47
C ARG A 221 19.81 9.32 -7.81
N ASP A 222 20.43 8.15 -7.84
CA ASP A 222 21.12 7.64 -9.03
C ASP A 222 20.11 7.39 -10.17
N VAL A 223 18.94 6.85 -9.85
CA VAL A 223 17.87 6.60 -10.83
C VAL A 223 17.16 7.88 -11.26
N CYS A 224 17.02 8.86 -10.35
CA CYS A 224 16.54 10.20 -10.68
C CYS A 224 17.48 10.89 -11.68
N ASP A 225 18.79 10.88 -11.41
CA ASP A 225 19.80 11.51 -12.26
C ASP A 225 19.93 10.81 -13.64
N ALA A 226 19.64 9.52 -13.74
CA ALA A 226 19.66 8.78 -15.00
C ALA A 226 18.40 8.97 -15.87
N THR A 227 17.28 9.41 -15.28
CA THR A 227 16.01 9.51 -16.01
C THR A 227 16.02 10.50 -17.18
N PRO A 228 16.62 11.71 -17.08
CA PRO A 228 16.64 12.65 -18.20
C PRO A 228 17.21 12.07 -19.51
N ASP A 229 18.22 11.20 -19.42
CA ASP A 229 18.80 10.54 -20.60
C ASP A 229 17.80 9.56 -21.25
N ILE A 230 17.06 8.81 -20.44
CA ILE A 230 16.00 7.91 -20.91
C ILE A 230 14.89 8.69 -21.60
N LEU A 231 14.44 9.80 -21.00
CA LEU A 231 13.45 10.69 -21.61
C LEU A 231 13.96 11.28 -22.93
N GLN A 232 15.24 11.65 -23.01
CA GLN A 232 15.84 12.15 -24.25
C GLN A 232 15.88 11.06 -25.33
N ILE A 233 16.17 9.80 -24.97
CA ILE A 233 16.11 8.67 -25.90
C ILE A 233 14.69 8.55 -26.46
N LEU A 234 13.66 8.55 -25.60
CA LEU A 234 12.27 8.45 -26.03
C LEU A 234 11.84 9.60 -26.94
N ALA A 235 12.25 10.82 -26.61
CA ALA A 235 11.96 12.01 -27.40
C ALA A 235 12.52 11.92 -28.83
N LYS A 236 13.69 11.30 -29.04
CA LYS A 236 14.25 11.06 -30.39
C LYS A 236 13.38 10.17 -31.27
N PHE A 237 12.50 9.37 -30.68
CA PHE A 237 11.52 8.53 -31.37
C PHE A 237 10.10 9.14 -31.33
N ASN A 238 9.97 10.43 -31.00
CA ASN A 238 8.70 11.14 -30.84
C ASN A 238 7.78 10.52 -29.77
N ILE A 239 8.36 9.91 -28.74
CA ILE A 239 7.62 9.37 -27.61
C ILE A 239 7.77 10.34 -26.45
N THR A 240 6.71 11.09 -26.15
CA THR A 240 6.75 12.18 -25.15
C THR A 240 5.75 12.03 -24.00
N ASP A 241 4.73 11.18 -24.17
CA ASP A 241 3.66 10.96 -23.19
C ASP A 241 3.88 9.63 -22.44
N ILE A 242 4.99 9.57 -21.70
CA ILE A 242 5.41 8.40 -20.91
C ILE A 242 5.92 8.85 -19.55
N VAL A 243 5.62 8.04 -18.53
CA VAL A 243 6.22 8.15 -17.20
C VAL A 243 7.31 7.08 -17.05
N ILE A 244 8.43 7.45 -16.44
CA ILE A 244 9.47 6.51 -16.03
C ILE A 244 9.28 6.23 -14.54
N GLU A 245 9.11 4.96 -14.18
CA GLU A 245 8.99 4.54 -12.79
C GLU A 245 10.08 3.50 -12.47
N TRP A 246 10.77 3.72 -11.35
CA TRP A 246 11.83 2.86 -10.86
C TRP A 246 11.41 2.21 -9.56
N TYR A 247 11.66 0.91 -9.44
CA TYR A 247 11.42 0.17 -8.23
C TYR A 247 12.55 -0.80 -7.94
N GLU A 248 12.70 -1.15 -6.68
CA GLU A 248 13.66 -2.16 -6.26
C GLU A 248 13.06 -3.56 -6.46
N GLY A 249 13.77 -4.44 -7.16
CA GLY A 249 13.24 -5.76 -7.48
C GLY A 249 14.24 -6.73 -8.09
N LEU A 250 14.13 -8.00 -7.69
CA LEU A 250 14.82 -9.13 -8.34
C LEU A 250 13.87 -9.83 -9.29
N VAL A 251 14.31 -10.05 -10.53
CA VAL A 251 13.66 -11.02 -11.41
C VAL A 251 14.23 -12.39 -11.10
N VAL A 252 13.47 -13.22 -10.37
CA VAL A 252 13.77 -14.64 -10.28
C VAL A 252 13.30 -15.30 -11.57
N ARG A 253 14.24 -15.82 -12.37
CA ARG A 253 13.92 -16.60 -13.57
C ARG A 253 13.17 -17.85 -13.13
N LEU A 254 11.87 -17.92 -13.38
CA LEU A 254 11.10 -19.13 -13.15
C LEU A 254 11.38 -20.10 -14.29
N ASN A 255 11.93 -21.28 -13.96
CA ASN A 255 11.90 -22.42 -14.86
C ASN A 255 10.43 -22.65 -15.26
N SER A 256 10.18 -22.74 -16.55
CA SER A 256 8.86 -22.71 -17.20
C SER A 256 7.93 -23.83 -16.72
N ASN A 257 7.28 -23.68 -15.57
CA ASN A 257 6.13 -24.50 -15.14
C ASN A 257 5.30 -23.91 -13.97
N ALA A 258 5.56 -22.69 -13.49
CA ALA A 258 4.75 -22.07 -12.44
C ALA A 258 3.80 -21.01 -13.03
N LYS A 259 2.49 -21.26 -12.96
CA LYS A 259 1.44 -20.26 -13.19
C LYS A 259 1.53 -19.19 -12.10
N PHE A 260 2.20 -18.08 -12.39
CA PHE A 260 1.99 -16.85 -11.64
C PHE A 260 0.79 -16.12 -12.22
N GLY A 261 -0.12 -15.69 -11.34
CA GLY A 261 -1.25 -14.80 -11.66
C GLY A 261 -0.83 -13.36 -11.92
N LEU A 262 0.38 -13.14 -12.45
CA LEU A 262 0.80 -11.85 -12.99
C LEU A 262 0.62 -11.96 -14.50
N ASN A 263 -0.33 -11.22 -15.06
CA ASN A 263 -0.37 -10.92 -16.48
C ASN A 263 0.87 -10.09 -16.81
N ILE A 264 2.02 -10.75 -16.96
CA ILE A 264 3.28 -10.10 -17.31
C ILE A 264 3.08 -9.46 -18.70
N PRO A 265 3.31 -8.14 -18.87
CA PRO A 265 3.22 -7.49 -20.16
C PRO A 265 4.16 -8.16 -21.19
N PHE A 266 3.67 -8.31 -22.42
CA PHE A 266 4.35 -8.98 -23.55
C PHE A 266 5.73 -8.41 -23.93
N ASN A 267 6.16 -7.27 -23.34
CA ASN A 267 7.43 -6.59 -23.65
C ASN A 267 8.43 -6.64 -22.48
N THR A 268 8.68 -7.83 -21.93
CA THR A 268 9.67 -7.99 -20.85
C THR A 268 11.04 -8.35 -21.42
N ILE A 269 12.01 -7.44 -21.33
CA ILE A 269 13.43 -7.77 -21.52
C ILE A 269 14.02 -8.04 -20.13
N VAL A 270 14.26 -9.31 -19.82
CA VAL A 270 15.04 -9.72 -18.65
C VAL A 270 16.51 -9.63 -19.02
N THR A 271 17.22 -8.65 -18.45
CA THR A 271 18.67 -8.50 -18.69
C THR A 271 19.40 -9.39 -17.69
N LEU A 272 19.94 -10.53 -18.15
CA LEU A 272 20.88 -11.35 -17.39
C LEU A 272 22.26 -10.70 -17.46
N ILE A 273 22.75 -10.14 -16.34
CA ILE A 273 24.17 -9.84 -16.11
C ILE A 273 24.53 -10.22 -14.68
#